data_AF-T1BVJ5-F1
#
_entry.id   AF-T1BVJ5-F1
#
_cell.length_a   1.000
_cell.length_b   1.000
_cell.length_c   1.000
_cell.angle_alpha   90.00
_cell.angle_beta   90.00
_cell.angle_gamma   90.00
#
_symmetry.space_group_name_H-M   'P 1'
#
loop_
_entity.id
_entity.type
_entity.pdbx_description
1 polymer ?
#
loop_
_entity_poly.entity_id
_entity_poly.type
_entity_poly.pdbx_seq_one_letter_code
_entity_poly.pdbx_strand_id
1 'polypeptide(L)'
;TDTFYCPVLGVTPDGYEAARQTEKGELDRERIRLWYVAATRARELLVLPRLDTTAAKSAWIGLVDLSLAELPGLDVSHLPADITTAGTGAGNVQTRATFAAEAEVIAARQPRLTWLAPSRGENTTGTVLQEEEAGIWTGSADDQPRELEAAAEVQGGR
;
A
#
# COMPACT_ATOMS: atom_id res chain seq x y z
N THR A 1 -5.76 17.54 -20.88
CA THR A 1 -6.56 18.78 -20.95
C THR A 1 -7.27 18.94 -19.62
N ASP A 2 -7.11 20.07 -18.94
CA ASP A 2 -7.71 20.31 -17.63
C ASP A 2 -9.14 20.85 -17.83
N THR A 3 -10.08 19.96 -18.16
CA THR A 3 -11.48 20.29 -18.48
C THR A 3 -12.42 19.60 -17.51
N PHE A 4 -13.26 20.40 -16.82
CA PHE A 4 -14.27 19.91 -15.88
C PHE A 4 -15.66 19.88 -16.52
N TYR A 5 -16.37 18.76 -16.40
CA TYR A 5 -17.73 18.59 -16.94
C TYR A 5 -18.74 18.51 -15.79
N CYS A 6 -19.74 19.39 -15.79
CA CYS A 6 -20.76 19.44 -14.73
C CYS A 6 -22.11 19.86 -15.32
N PRO A 7 -23.23 19.21 -14.92
CA PRO A 7 -24.56 19.65 -15.33
C PRO A 7 -24.92 20.98 -14.68
N VAL A 8 -25.44 21.93 -15.46
CA VAL A 8 -25.90 23.24 -14.97
C VAL A 8 -27.41 23.30 -15.12
N LEU A 9 -28.13 23.52 -14.01
CA LEU A 9 -29.60 23.56 -14.00
C LEU A 9 -30.26 22.30 -14.60
N GLY A 10 -29.61 21.14 -14.47
CA GLY A 10 -30.09 19.86 -15.01
C GLY A 10 -29.75 19.63 -16.49
N VAL A 11 -29.08 20.56 -17.15
CA VAL A 11 -28.61 20.39 -18.54
C VAL A 11 -27.19 19.84 -18.53
N THR A 12 -27.00 18.65 -19.11
CA THR A 12 -25.68 18.03 -19.26
C THR A 12 -24.95 18.59 -20.49
N PRO A 13 -23.70 19.05 -20.37
CA PRO A 13 -22.92 19.49 -21.52
C PRO A 13 -22.51 18.30 -22.41
N ASP A 14 -22.20 18.59 -23.66
CA ASP A 14 -21.68 17.59 -24.59
C ASP A 14 -20.41 16.94 -24.05
N GLY A 15 -20.31 15.62 -24.16
CA GLY A 15 -19.18 14.84 -23.63
C GLY A 15 -19.25 14.54 -22.13
N TYR A 16 -20.24 15.04 -21.38
CA TYR A 16 -20.40 14.78 -19.95
C TYR A 16 -20.42 13.28 -19.60
N GLU A 17 -21.25 12.49 -20.30
CA GLU A 17 -21.36 11.05 -20.01
C GLU A 17 -20.07 10.28 -20.31
N ALA A 18 -19.35 10.67 -21.37
CA ALA A 18 -18.05 10.08 -21.68
C ALA A 18 -17.02 10.40 -20.59
N ALA A 19 -16.97 11.65 -20.13
CA ALA A 19 -16.10 12.06 -19.03
C ALA A 19 -16.43 11.30 -17.73
N ARG A 20 -17.72 11.17 -17.40
CA ARG A 20 -18.19 10.42 -16.24
C ARG A 20 -17.82 8.94 -16.29
N GLN A 21 -17.92 8.32 -17.47
CA GLN A 21 -17.58 6.92 -17.63
C GLN A 21 -16.06 6.69 -17.51
N THR A 22 -15.25 7.60 -18.02
CA THR A 22 -13.79 7.59 -17.82
C THR A 22 -13.44 7.75 -16.35
N GLU A 23 -14.02 8.73 -15.64
CA GLU A 23 -13.82 8.93 -14.21
C GLU A 23 -14.19 7.67 -13.41
N LYS A 24 -15.33 7.05 -13.72
CA LYS A 24 -15.73 5.78 -13.10
C LYS A 24 -14.69 4.69 -13.29
N GLY A 25 -14.13 4.59 -14.50
CA GLY A 25 -13.03 3.65 -14.79
C GLY A 25 -11.78 3.92 -13.95
N GLU A 26 -11.40 5.18 -13.78
CA GLU A 26 -10.26 5.56 -12.92
C GLU A 26 -10.52 5.23 -11.44
N LEU A 27 -11.72 5.57 -10.93
CA LEU A 27 -12.12 5.25 -9.56
C LEU A 27 -12.14 3.74 -9.30
N ASP A 28 -12.63 2.95 -10.26
CA ASP A 28 -12.67 1.49 -10.12
C ASP A 28 -11.25 0.90 -10.09
N ARG A 29 -10.31 1.42 -10.89
CA ARG A 29 -8.89 1.04 -10.81
C ARG A 29 -8.25 1.47 -9.49
N GLU A 30 -8.57 2.66 -9.00
CA GLU A 30 -8.03 3.16 -7.74
C GLU A 30 -8.49 2.33 -6.54
N ARG A 31 -9.76 1.91 -6.52
CA ARG A 31 -10.27 1.00 -5.49
C ARG A 31 -9.51 -0.32 -5.44
N ILE A 32 -9.08 -0.85 -6.58
CA ILE A 32 -8.23 -2.06 -6.65
C ILE A 32 -6.83 -1.77 -6.08
N ARG A 33 -6.23 -0.62 -6.40
CA ARG A 33 -4.93 -0.21 -5.82
C ARG A 33 -5.00 -0.07 -4.29
N LEU A 34 -6.05 0.55 -3.77
CA LEU A 34 -6.29 0.65 -2.34
C LEU A 34 -6.43 -0.74 -1.69
N TRP A 35 -7.05 -1.69 -2.40
CA TRP A 35 -7.12 -3.08 -1.95
C TRP A 35 -5.74 -3.71 -1.82
N TYR A 36 -4.88 -3.55 -2.83
CA TYR A 36 -3.48 -4.00 -2.76
C TYR A 36 -2.75 -3.39 -1.56
N VAL A 37 -2.91 -2.09 -1.33
CA VAL A 37 -2.31 -1.42 -0.17
C VAL A 37 -2.83 -2.05 1.12
N ALA A 38 -4.15 -2.16 1.30
CA ALA A 38 -4.75 -2.73 2.51
C ALA A 38 -4.29 -4.17 2.77
N ALA A 39 -4.26 -5.01 1.73
CA ALA A 39 -3.85 -6.41 1.82
C ALA A 39 -2.38 -6.59 2.20
N THR A 40 -1.52 -5.61 1.90
CA THR A 40 -0.08 -5.66 2.15
C THR A 40 0.36 -4.92 3.42
N ARG A 41 -0.56 -4.28 4.15
CA ARG A 41 -0.23 -3.63 5.43
C ARG A 41 0.04 -4.61 6.56
N ALA A 42 -0.56 -5.80 6.51
CA ALA A 42 -0.38 -6.82 7.53
C ALA A 42 0.91 -7.61 7.28
N ARG A 43 1.76 -7.74 8.32
CA ARG A 43 2.98 -8.57 8.26
C ARG A 43 2.72 -10.04 8.58
N GLU A 44 1.89 -10.29 9.59
CA GLU A 44 1.69 -11.63 10.16
C GLU A 44 0.26 -12.14 9.99
N LEU A 45 -0.75 -11.27 10.20
CA LEU A 45 -2.15 -11.66 10.13
C LEU A 45 -3.02 -10.53 9.55
N LEU A 46 -3.79 -10.85 8.50
CA LEU A 46 -4.85 -10.00 7.95
C LEU A 46 -6.20 -10.61 8.32
N VAL A 47 -7.00 -9.87 9.09
CA VAL A 47 -8.36 -10.28 9.46
C VAL A 47 -9.36 -9.53 8.58
N LEU A 48 -10.22 -10.27 7.89
CA LEU A 48 -11.27 -9.71 7.03
C LEU A 48 -12.64 -10.13 7.55
N PRO A 49 -13.61 -9.19 7.66
CA PRO A 49 -14.96 -9.52 8.09
C PRO A 49 -15.67 -10.33 7.00
N ARG A 50 -16.41 -11.37 7.42
CA ARG A 50 -17.40 -12.03 6.57
C ARG A 50 -18.70 -11.25 6.64
N LEU A 51 -19.33 -11.08 5.49
CA LEU A 51 -20.65 -10.46 5.42
C LEU A 51 -21.69 -11.56 5.32
N ASP A 52 -22.70 -11.51 6.19
CA ASP A 52 -23.86 -12.42 6.16
C ASP A 52 -24.89 -12.02 5.09
N THR A 53 -24.51 -11.11 4.20
CA THR A 53 -25.37 -10.57 3.14
C THR A 53 -24.63 -10.53 1.81
N THR A 54 -25.38 -10.65 0.71
CA THR A 54 -24.83 -10.53 -0.63
C THR A 54 -24.35 -9.10 -0.86
N ALA A 55 -23.04 -8.93 -0.92
CA ALA A 55 -22.43 -7.65 -1.22
C ALA A 55 -22.76 -7.22 -2.66
N ALA A 56 -23.03 -5.92 -2.85
CA ALA A 56 -23.14 -5.36 -4.19
C ALA A 56 -21.80 -5.51 -4.95
N LYS A 57 -21.82 -5.60 -6.29
CA LYS A 57 -20.59 -5.71 -7.09
C LYS A 57 -19.62 -4.55 -6.91
N SER A 58 -20.12 -3.38 -6.51
CA SER A 58 -19.31 -2.18 -6.22
C SER A 58 -18.84 -2.12 -4.76
N ALA A 59 -19.24 -3.08 -3.91
CA ALA A 59 -18.77 -3.14 -2.53
C ALA A 59 -17.32 -3.60 -2.51
N TRP A 60 -16.54 -3.06 -1.57
CA TRP A 60 -15.10 -3.31 -1.47
C TRP A 60 -14.74 -4.81 -1.43
N ILE A 61 -15.56 -5.64 -0.77
CA ILE A 61 -15.32 -7.09 -0.61
C ILE A 61 -15.49 -7.88 -1.92
N GLY A 62 -16.24 -7.34 -2.88
CA GLY A 62 -16.50 -7.96 -4.18
C GLY A 62 -15.64 -7.42 -5.32
N LEU A 63 -14.70 -6.51 -5.02
CA LEU A 63 -13.83 -5.90 -6.04
C LEU A 63 -12.75 -6.86 -6.55
N VAL A 64 -12.28 -7.76 -5.69
CA VAL A 64 -11.27 -8.77 -5.98
C VAL A 64 -11.79 -10.10 -5.44
N ASP A 65 -11.65 -11.16 -6.22
CA ASP A 65 -11.94 -12.50 -5.73
C ASP A 65 -10.76 -12.99 -4.87
N LEU A 66 -11.05 -13.26 -3.59
CA LEU A 66 -10.08 -13.68 -2.60
C LEU A 66 -10.44 -15.05 -2.00
N SER A 67 -11.45 -15.72 -2.56
CA SER A 67 -11.95 -17.02 -2.06
C SER A 67 -12.25 -17.01 -0.55
N LEU A 68 -12.74 -15.88 0.01
CA LEU A 68 -12.95 -15.73 1.46
C LEU A 68 -13.89 -16.78 2.07
N ALA A 69 -14.82 -17.29 1.26
CA ALA A 69 -15.75 -18.35 1.64
C ALA A 69 -15.05 -19.70 1.85
N GLU A 70 -13.91 -19.93 1.20
CA GLU A 70 -13.12 -21.17 1.26
C GLU A 70 -12.09 -21.15 2.40
N LEU A 71 -11.75 -19.97 2.91
CA LEU A 71 -10.82 -19.83 4.02
C LEU A 71 -11.44 -20.33 5.35
N PRO A 72 -10.64 -20.77 6.33
CA PRO A 72 -11.15 -21.02 7.66
C PRO A 72 -11.53 -19.70 8.36
N GLY A 73 -12.54 -19.75 9.22
CA GLY A 73 -12.84 -18.64 10.13
C GLY A 73 -11.73 -18.49 11.18
N LEU A 74 -11.51 -17.26 11.67
CA LEU A 74 -10.59 -17.03 12.78
C LEU A 74 -11.16 -17.63 14.06
N ASP A 75 -10.51 -18.65 14.60
CA ASP A 75 -10.85 -19.19 15.91
C ASP A 75 -10.22 -18.33 17.02
N VAL A 76 -11.08 -17.64 17.76
CA VAL A 76 -10.70 -16.78 18.88
C VAL A 76 -10.91 -17.46 20.24
N SER A 77 -11.37 -18.71 20.28
CA SER A 77 -11.66 -19.43 21.52
C SER A 77 -10.43 -19.65 22.40
N HIS A 78 -9.25 -19.73 21.79
CA HIS A 78 -7.96 -19.86 22.45
C HIS A 78 -7.38 -18.54 22.95
N LEU A 79 -7.95 -17.40 22.56
CA LEU A 79 -7.50 -16.10 23.02
C LEU A 79 -8.06 -15.83 24.43
N PRO A 80 -7.27 -15.24 25.33
CA PRO A 80 -7.76 -14.90 26.67
C PRO A 80 -8.96 -13.95 26.55
N ALA A 81 -10.06 -14.28 27.24
CA ALA A 81 -11.30 -13.48 27.23
C ALA A 81 -11.09 -12.07 27.80
N ASP A 82 -10.05 -11.91 28.62
CA ASP A 82 -9.64 -10.60 29.10
C ASP A 82 -8.81 -9.91 28.01
N ILE A 83 -9.42 -8.88 27.40
CA ILE A 83 -8.64 -7.77 26.86
C ILE A 83 -7.80 -7.33 28.05
N THR A 84 -6.50 -7.64 28.04
CA THR A 84 -5.60 -7.10 29.06
C THR A 84 -5.82 -5.59 29.00
N THR A 85 -6.51 -5.04 29.99
CA THR A 85 -6.63 -3.60 30.17
C THR A 85 -5.18 -3.16 30.12
N ALA A 86 -4.78 -2.41 29.08
CA ALA A 86 -3.39 -2.09 28.83
C ALA A 86 -2.80 -1.71 30.18
N GLY A 87 -2.02 -2.63 30.78
CA GLY A 87 -1.70 -2.51 32.19
C GLY A 87 -1.08 -1.14 32.31
N THR A 88 -1.58 -0.28 33.21
CA THR A 88 -1.10 1.10 33.36
C THR A 88 0.41 1.02 33.27
N GLY A 89 0.95 1.38 32.10
CA GLY A 89 2.33 1.05 31.78
C GLY A 89 3.15 1.63 32.91
N ALA A 90 4.20 0.93 33.37
CA ALA A 90 5.10 1.51 34.36
C ALA A 90 5.36 2.96 33.92
N GLY A 91 4.92 3.93 34.74
CA GLY A 91 4.84 5.31 34.31
C GLY A 91 6.19 5.71 33.74
N ASN A 92 6.22 6.47 32.63
CA ASN A 92 7.49 6.79 31.98
C ASN A 92 8.44 7.47 32.98
N VAL A 93 9.45 6.74 33.46
CA VAL A 93 10.45 7.23 34.44
C VAL A 93 11.61 7.93 33.71
N GLN A 94 11.55 8.02 32.39
CA GLN A 94 12.59 8.63 31.58
C GLN A 94 12.63 10.14 31.83
N THR A 95 13.83 10.63 32.13
CA THR A 95 14.09 12.07 32.18
C THR A 95 14.38 12.60 30.78
N ARG A 96 14.22 13.91 30.58
CA ARG A 96 14.63 14.59 29.34
C ARG A 96 16.10 14.27 28.98
N ALA A 97 16.98 14.17 29.97
CA ALA A 97 18.40 13.86 29.75
C ALA A 97 18.60 12.42 29.26
N THR A 98 17.91 11.46 29.87
CA THR A 98 17.95 10.05 29.44
C THR A 98 17.39 9.89 28.03
N PHE A 99 16.27 10.53 27.73
CA PHE A 99 15.69 10.51 26.38
C PHE A 99 16.63 11.09 25.32
N ALA A 100 17.29 12.22 25.62
CA ALA A 100 18.23 12.84 24.70
C ALA A 100 19.45 11.93 24.43
N ALA A 101 20.01 11.32 25.48
CA ALA A 101 21.15 10.41 25.35
C ALA A 101 20.79 9.15 24.52
N GLU A 102 19.61 8.57 24.76
CA GLU A 102 19.12 7.42 23.99
C GLU A 102 18.84 7.80 22.53
N ALA A 103 18.27 8.99 22.29
CA ALA A 103 18.03 9.50 20.95
C ALA A 103 19.34 9.68 20.16
N GLU A 104 20.42 10.15 20.80
CA GLU A 104 21.74 10.23 20.18
C GLU A 104 22.30 8.84 19.82
N VAL A 105 22.17 7.87 20.73
CA VAL A 105 22.62 6.49 20.47
C VAL A 105 21.84 5.87 19.31
N ILE A 106 20.53 6.10 19.25
CA ILE A 106 19.68 5.63 18.15
C ILE A 106 20.08 6.32 16.85
N ALA A 107 20.23 7.65 16.84
CA ALA A 107 20.63 8.41 15.65
C ALA A 107 22.01 7.98 15.14
N ALA A 108 22.96 7.67 16.02
CA ALA A 108 24.29 7.19 15.67
C ALA A 108 24.28 5.78 15.05
N ARG A 109 23.27 4.95 15.36
CA ARG A 109 23.13 3.57 14.87
C ARG A 109 22.13 3.42 13.73
N GLN A 110 21.37 4.46 13.41
CA GLN A 110 20.36 4.41 12.37
C GLN A 110 21.03 4.38 10.99
N PRO A 111 20.72 3.36 10.14
CA PRO A 111 21.15 3.38 8.76
C PRO A 111 20.47 4.55 8.04
N ARG A 112 21.23 5.29 7.24
CA ARG A 112 20.69 6.36 6.40
C ARG A 112 19.94 5.74 5.22
N LEU A 113 18.62 5.61 5.38
CA LEU A 113 17.74 5.20 4.29
C LEU A 113 17.42 6.41 3.41
N THR A 114 17.91 6.37 2.17
CA THR A 114 17.44 7.29 1.14
C THR A 114 16.29 6.61 0.44
N TRP A 115 15.08 7.13 0.64
CA TRP A 115 13.91 6.67 -0.08
C TRP A 115 14.00 7.18 -1.51
N LEU A 116 14.41 6.30 -2.41
CA LEU A 116 14.31 6.57 -3.83
C LEU A 116 12.83 6.47 -4.20
N ALA A 117 12.33 7.49 -4.90
CA ALA A 117 11.04 7.44 -5.56
C ALA A 117 11.28 7.18 -7.06
N PRO A 118 11.19 5.92 -7.54
CA PRO A 118 11.49 5.59 -8.92
C PRO A 118 10.64 6.38 -9.92
N SER A 119 9.42 6.77 -9.52
CA SER A 119 8.52 7.59 -10.33
C SER A 119 8.99 9.04 -10.56
N ARG A 120 9.98 9.52 -9.78
CA ARG A 120 10.59 10.86 -9.93
C ARG A 120 11.90 10.87 -10.71
N GLY A 121 12.35 9.73 -11.24
CA GLY A 121 13.56 9.65 -12.06
C GLY A 121 14.86 9.86 -11.28
N GLU A 122 14.85 9.70 -9.95
CA GLU A 122 16.01 9.78 -9.08
C GLU A 122 16.95 8.58 -9.36
N ASN A 123 17.92 8.72 -10.26
CA ASN A 123 18.92 7.70 -10.57
C ASN A 123 20.26 7.97 -9.83
N THR A 124 20.67 7.03 -8.98
CA THR A 124 22.00 7.07 -8.34
C THR A 124 23.04 6.58 -9.34
N THR A 125 23.71 7.49 -10.05
CA THR A 125 25.03 7.17 -10.61
C THR A 125 26.01 7.13 -9.43
N GLY A 126 26.13 5.96 -8.80
CA GLY A 126 26.98 5.74 -7.64
C GLY A 126 26.81 4.32 -7.14
N THR A 127 27.91 3.58 -7.13
CA THR A 127 28.07 2.16 -6.89
C THR A 127 27.16 1.63 -5.77
N VAL A 128 26.28 0.69 -6.12
CA VAL A 128 25.57 -0.18 -5.17
C VAL A 128 26.64 -0.97 -4.43
N LEU A 129 26.96 -0.59 -3.19
CA LEU A 129 27.71 -1.46 -2.30
C LEU A 129 26.79 -2.61 -1.92
N GLN A 130 27.05 -3.75 -2.55
CA GLN A 130 26.43 -5.03 -2.29
C GLN A 130 27.44 -5.90 -1.56
N GLU A 131 27.03 -6.54 -0.46
CA GLU A 131 27.39 -7.88 0.03
C GLU A 131 26.70 -8.03 1.40
N GLU A 132 25.91 -9.06 1.69
CA GLU A 132 26.23 -10.47 1.51
C GLU A 132 25.02 -11.34 1.09
N GLU A 133 25.35 -12.53 0.61
CA GLU A 133 24.64 -13.48 -0.23
C GLU A 133 23.37 -14.15 0.35
N ALA A 134 22.42 -14.44 -0.55
CA ALA A 134 21.58 -15.63 -0.43
C ALA A 134 21.64 -16.40 -1.76
N GLY A 135 22.10 -17.66 -1.66
CA GLY A 135 22.59 -18.48 -2.77
C GLY A 135 21.62 -18.70 -3.94
N ILE A 136 22.23 -18.77 -5.12
CA ILE A 136 21.59 -18.99 -6.42
C ILE A 136 21.09 -20.44 -6.50
N TRP A 137 19.76 -20.62 -6.65
CA TRP A 137 19.18 -21.88 -7.13
C TRP A 137 19.17 -21.87 -8.65
N THR A 138 20.06 -22.66 -9.26
CA THR A 138 20.23 -22.77 -10.71
C THR A 138 19.14 -23.64 -11.35
N GLY A 139 18.42 -23.07 -12.31
CA GLY A 139 17.64 -23.78 -13.31
C GLY A 139 17.63 -22.99 -14.62
N SER A 140 18.61 -23.27 -15.48
CA SER A 140 18.80 -22.82 -16.87
C SER A 140 17.52 -23.02 -17.72
N ALA A 141 17.22 -22.30 -18.80
CA ALA A 141 18.05 -21.60 -19.79
C ALA A 141 17.23 -20.54 -20.56
N ASP A 142 17.95 -19.54 -21.12
CA ASP A 142 17.69 -18.71 -22.32
C ASP A 142 16.27 -18.12 -22.53
N ASP A 143 16.06 -16.83 -22.80
CA ASP A 143 16.75 -16.01 -23.79
C ASP A 143 16.39 -14.50 -23.63
N GLN A 144 17.34 -13.65 -24.03
CA GLN A 144 17.48 -12.20 -24.22
C GLN A 144 16.40 -11.12 -23.87
N PRO A 145 16.83 -9.92 -23.37
CA PRO A 145 15.98 -8.75 -23.11
C PRO A 145 15.70 -7.92 -24.38
N ARG A 146 14.46 -7.42 -24.53
CA ARG A 146 14.09 -6.45 -25.57
C ARG A 146 14.03 -5.01 -25.05
N GLU A 147 14.56 -4.11 -25.87
CA GLU A 147 14.76 -2.68 -25.67
C GLU A 147 13.47 -1.84 -25.56
N LEU A 148 13.66 -0.63 -25.03
CA LEU A 148 12.71 0.37 -24.53
C LEU A 148 11.90 1.11 -25.60
N GLU A 149 10.66 1.51 -25.28
CA GLU A 149 10.00 2.68 -25.89
C GLU A 149 9.38 3.61 -24.83
N ALA A 150 9.29 4.89 -25.19
CA ALA A 150 9.40 6.05 -24.32
C ALA A 150 8.09 6.66 -23.79
N ALA A 151 8.27 7.38 -22.67
CA ALA A 151 7.62 8.62 -22.21
C ALA A 151 6.16 8.64 -21.72
N ALA A 152 5.97 9.16 -20.50
CA ALA A 152 5.29 10.44 -20.27
C ALA A 152 5.52 10.95 -18.83
N GLU A 153 5.86 12.24 -18.71
CA GLU A 153 5.99 13.00 -17.45
C GLU A 153 4.64 13.13 -16.75
N VAL A 154 4.55 12.77 -15.46
CA VAL A 154 3.44 13.23 -14.62
C VAL A 154 3.97 13.63 -13.24
N GLN A 155 3.92 14.94 -13.01
CA GLN A 155 4.30 15.65 -11.80
C GLN A 155 3.12 15.64 -10.81
N GLY A 156 3.32 15.13 -9.59
CA GLY A 156 2.29 15.13 -8.54
C GLY A 156 2.85 15.48 -7.16
N GLY A 157 2.70 16.75 -6.77
CA GLY A 157 2.61 17.16 -5.36
C GLY A 157 1.17 16.98 -4.86
N ARG A 158 0.84 16.99 -3.57
CA ARG A 158 1.55 17.40 -2.35
C ARG A 158 1.17 16.45 -1.23
#